data_AF-A0A7C1VPW9-F1
#
_entry.id   AF-A0A7C1VPW9-F1
#
_cell.length_a   1.000
_cell.length_b   1.000
_cell.length_c   1.000
_cell.angle_alpha   90.00
_cell.angle_beta   90.00
_cell.angle_gamma   90.00
#
_symmetry.space_group_name_H-M   'P 1'
#
loop_
_entity.id
_entity.type
_entity.pdbx_description
1 polymer ?
#
loop_
_entity_poly.entity_id
_entity_poly.type
_entity_poly.pdbx_seq_one_letter_code
_entity_poly.pdbx_strand_id
1 'polypeptide(L)' 'MVEVAELNELIIRGIQGLSEKEKREVLNFIEFLRIREEKSFIEYVNKRTKEAIEAKKRGEHFPSLEELQREYA' A
#
# COMPACT_ATOMS: atom_id res chain seq x y z
N MET A 1 21.79 -20.88 1.45
CA MET A 1 21.99 -19.42 1.61
C MET A 1 22.53 -18.74 0.35
N VAL A 2 23.02 -19.48 -0.66
CA VAL A 2 23.57 -18.93 -1.92
C VAL A 2 22.47 -18.35 -2.84
N GLU A 3 21.26 -18.92 -2.83
CA GLU A 3 20.17 -18.53 -3.76
C GLU A 3 19.59 -17.12 -3.53
N VAL A 4 19.53 -16.64 -2.29
CA VAL A 4 18.92 -15.32 -1.97
C VAL A 4 19.85 -14.19 -2.38
N ALA A 5 21.17 -14.36 -2.21
CA ALA A 5 22.16 -13.37 -2.59
C ALA A 5 22.21 -13.18 -4.12
N GLU A 6 22.19 -14.28 -4.87
CA GLU A 6 22.15 -14.26 -6.34
C GLU A 6 20.86 -13.64 -6.87
N LEU A 7 19.71 -13.95 -6.25
CA LEU A 7 18.42 -13.34 -6.59
C LEU A 7 18.45 -11.82 -6.36
N ASN A 8 18.99 -11.36 -5.23
CA ASN A 8 19.11 -9.94 -4.93
C ASN A 8 19.98 -9.20 -5.95
N GLU A 9 21.09 -9.79 -6.36
CA GLU A 9 21.95 -9.20 -7.39
C GLU A 9 21.23 -9.07 -8.73
N LEU A 10 20.50 -10.11 -9.15
CA LEU A 10 19.72 -10.08 -10.40
C LEU A 10 18.63 -8.99 -10.37
N ILE A 11 17.94 -8.83 -9.24
CA ILE A 11 16.93 -7.78 -9.05
C ILE A 11 17.57 -6.39 -9.14
N ILE A 12 18.68 -6.16 -8.44
CA ILE A 12 19.37 -4.86 -8.44
C ILE A 12 19.85 -4.50 -9.84
N ARG A 13 20.49 -5.44 -10.55
CA ARG A 13 20.96 -5.21 -11.93
C ARG A 13 19.79 -4.95 -12.88
N GLY A 14 18.68 -5.67 -12.72
CA GLY A 14 17.46 -5.43 -13.48
C GLY A 14 16.92 -4.02 -13.29
N ILE A 15 16.82 -3.54 -12.04
CA ILE A 15 16.33 -2.19 -11.71
C ILE A 15 17.27 -1.09 -12.20
N GLN A 16 18.59 -1.31 -12.12
CA GLN A 16 19.58 -0.33 -12.61
C GLN A 16 19.48 -0.07 -14.11
N GLY A 17 19.08 -1.09 -14.90
CA GLY A 17 18.91 -0.98 -16.34
C GLY A 17 17.62 -0.27 -16.79
N LEU A 18 16.70 0.04 -15.86
CA LEU A 18 15.42 0.67 -16.18
C LEU A 18 15.52 2.19 -16.33
N SER A 19 14.59 2.75 -17.09
CA SER A 19 14.35 4.20 -17.10
C SER A 19 13.76 4.70 -15.78
N GLU A 20 13.85 6.01 -15.53
CA GLU A 20 13.28 6.63 -14.32
C GLU A 20 11.77 6.39 -14.17
N LYS A 21 11.04 6.31 -15.29
CA LYS A 21 9.60 6.00 -15.25
C LYS A 21 9.36 4.57 -14.78
N GLU A 22 10.09 3.62 -15.34
CA GLU A 22 9.98 2.20 -15.00
C GLU A 22 10.44 1.92 -13.55
N LYS A 23 11.48 2.61 -13.06
CA LYS A 23 11.88 2.53 -11.65
C LYS A 23 10.78 2.98 -10.69
N ARG A 24 10.01 4.02 -11.04
CA ARG A 24 8.85 4.46 -10.24
C ARG A 24 7.75 3.42 -10.25
N GLU A 25 7.51 2.77 -11.39
CA GLU A 25 6.55 1.66 -11.48
C GLU A 25 6.97 0.46 -10.62
N VAL A 26 8.26 0.12 -10.60
CA VAL A 26 8.81 -0.91 -9.70
C VAL A 26 8.61 -0.54 -8.23
N LEU A 27 8.89 0.71 -7.83
CA LEU A 27 8.66 1.18 -6.46
C LEU A 27 7.18 1.05 -6.05
N ASN A 28 6.26 1.52 -6.91
CA ASN A 28 4.82 1.40 -6.66
C ASN A 28 4.38 -0.07 -6.53
N PHE A 29 4.99 -0.97 -7.31
CA PHE A 29 4.68 -2.40 -7.25
C PHE A 29 5.20 -3.04 -5.96
N ILE A 30 6.41 -2.68 -5.49
CA ILE A 30 6.94 -3.15 -4.20
C ILE A 30 6.03 -2.68 -3.05
N GLU A 31 5.61 -1.41 -3.06
CA GLU A 31 4.66 -0.89 -2.08
C GLU A 31 3.33 -1.65 -2.12
N PHE A 32 2.80 -1.93 -3.31
CA PHE A 32 1.60 -2.74 -3.47
C PHE A 32 1.74 -4.15 -2.88
N LEU A 33 2.89 -4.81 -3.10
CA LEU A 33 3.15 -6.13 -2.52
C LEU A 33 3.18 -6.08 -0.98
N ARG A 34 3.81 -5.06 -0.40
CA ARG A 34 3.85 -4.85 1.06
C ARG A 34 2.45 -4.60 1.64
N ILE A 35 1.64 -3.80 0.95
CA ILE A 35 0.24 -3.53 1.34
C ILE A 35 -0.62 -4.80 1.23
N ARG A 36 -0.38 -5.68 0.25
CA ARG A 36 -1.11 -6.96 0.12
C ARG A 36 -0.78 -7.97 1.22
N GLU A 37 0.44 -7.97 1.73
CA GLU A 37 0.79 -8.78 2.91
C GLU A 37 0.06 -8.27 4.16
N GLU A 38 -0.28 -6.98 4.20
CA GLU A 38 -1.22 -6.39 5.17
C GLU A 38 -2.68 -6.56 4.74
N LYS A 39 -3.15 -7.80 4.52
CA LYS A 39 -4.59 -8.07 4.30
C LYS A 39 -5.49 -7.35 5.32
N SER A 40 -5.03 -7.23 6.56
CA SER A 40 -5.67 -6.48 7.64
C SER A 40 -5.81 -4.98 7.33
N PHE A 41 -4.83 -4.36 6.68
CA PHE A 41 -4.87 -2.95 6.29
C PHE A 41 -5.85 -2.71 5.13
N ILE A 42 -5.86 -3.61 4.14
CA ILE A 42 -6.84 -3.57 3.05
C ILE A 42 -8.26 -3.76 3.60
N GLU A 43 -8.48 -4.68 4.52
CA GLU A 43 -9.77 -4.89 5.19
C GLU A 43 -10.19 -3.67 6.02
N TYR A 44 -9.24 -3.05 6.73
CA TYR A 44 -9.47 -1.81 7.48
C TYR A 44 -9.90 -0.65 6.57
N VAL A 45 -9.15 -0.36 5.50
CA VAL A 45 -9.47 0.70 4.54
C VAL A 45 -10.83 0.46 3.87
N ASN A 46 -11.12 -0.78 3.46
CA ASN A 46 -12.40 -1.12 2.84
C ASN A 46 -13.58 -0.99 3.82
N LYS A 47 -13.40 -1.40 5.08
CA LYS A 47 -14.42 -1.24 6.13
C LYS A 47 -14.70 0.25 6.37
N ARG A 48 -13.67 1.07 6.55
CA ARG A 48 -13.82 2.53 6.78
C ARG A 48 -14.45 3.23 5.58
N THR A 49 -14.09 2.87 4.36
CA THR A 49 -14.70 3.42 3.15
C THR A 49 -16.21 3.12 3.10
N LYS A 50 -16.63 1.90 3.45
CA LYS A 50 -18.06 1.55 3.53
C LYS A 50 -18.79 2.35 4.61
N GLU A 51 -18.21 2.42 5.81
CA GLU A 51 -18.79 3.20 6.93
C GLU A 51 -18.98 4.66 6.56
N ALA A 52 -18.00 5.26 5.88
CA ALA A 52 -18.02 6.67 5.55
C ALA A 52 -18.99 6.98 4.38
N ILE A 53 -19.19 6.05 3.45
CA ILE A 53 -20.24 6.13 2.42
C ILE A 53 -21.64 6.05 3.07
N GLU A 54 -21.84 5.15 4.03
CA GLU A 54 -23.12 5.00 4.71
C GLU A 54 -23.43 6.19 5.65
N ALA A 55 -22.43 6.72 6.35
CA ALA A 55 -22.56 7.95 7.16
C ALA A 55 -22.95 9.16 6.29
N LYS A 56 -22.31 9.31 5.12
CA LYS A 56 -22.67 10.34 4.14
C LYS A 56 -24.12 10.22 3.64
N LYS A 57 -24.62 8.99 3.42
CA LYS A 57 -26.03 8.75 3.03
C LYS A 57 -27.01 9.09 4.14
N ARG A 58 -26.61 8.96 5.41
CA ARG A 58 -27.42 9.29 6.60
C ARG A 58 -27.34 10.76 7.02
N GLY A 59 -26.51 11.57 6.37
CA GLY A 59 -26.25 12.97 6.77
C GLY A 59 -25.38 13.10 8.02
N GLU A 60 -24.70 12.03 8.41
CA GLU A 60 -23.82 11.96 9.59
C GLU A 60 -22.41 12.46 9.24
N HIS A 61 -21.69 12.90 10.26
CA HIS A 61 -20.34 13.46 10.13
C HIS A 61 -19.36 12.45 9.53
N PHE A 62 -18.56 12.93 8.56
CA PHE A 62 -17.51 12.14 7.90
C PHE A 62 -16.18 12.43 8.61
N PRO A 63 -15.59 11.45 9.32
CA PRO A 63 -14.32 11.66 10.01
C PRO A 63 -13.20 11.95 8.99
N SER A 64 -12.38 12.92 9.32
CA SER A 64 -11.21 13.34 8.55
C SER A 64 -10.11 12.28 8.56
N LEU A 65 -9.19 12.39 7.60
CA LEU A 65 -8.02 11.49 7.50
C LEU A 65 -7.16 11.53 8.78
N GLU A 66 -7.05 12.69 9.43
CA GLU A 66 -6.30 12.86 10.67
C GLU A 66 -6.99 12.19 11.87
N GLU A 67 -8.32 12.15 11.92
CA GLU A 67 -9.06 11.42 12.96
C GLU A 67 -8.89 9.91 12.79
N LEU A 68 -8.89 9.43 11.55
CA LEU A 68 -8.64 8.03 11.22
C LEU A 68 -7.24 7.57 11.63
N GLN A 69 -6.23 8.42 11.41
CA GLN A 69 -4.85 8.11 11.75
C GLN A 69 -4.62 8.05 13.27
N ARG A 70 -5.38 8.80 14.07
CA ARG A 70 -5.32 8.72 15.54
C ARG A 70 -5.99 7.47 16.12
N GLU A 71 -7.01 6.93 15.46
CA GLU A 71 -7.69 5.71 15.92
C GLU A 71 -6.87 4.43 15.68
N TYR A 72 -5.94 4.45 14.72
CA TYR A 72 -5.12 3.29 14.37
C TYR A 72 -3.79 3.21 15.15
N ALA A 73 -3.30 4.34 15.67
CA ALA A 73 -2.05 4.44 16.45
C ALA A 73 -2.26 4.00 17.91
#